data_AF-A0A923RXC7-F1
#
_entry.id   AF-A0A923RXC7-F1
#
_cell.length_a   1.000
_cell.length_b   1.000
_cell.length_c   1.000
_cell.angle_alpha   90.00
_cell.angle_beta   90.00
_cell.angle_gamma   90.00
#
_symmetry.space_group_name_H-M   'P 1'
#
loop_
_entity.id
_entity.type
_entity.pdbx_description
1 polymer ?
#
loop_
_entity_poly.entity_id
_entity_poly.type
_entity_poly.pdbx_seq_one_letter_code
_entity_poly.pdbx_strand_id
1 'polypeptide(L)'
;MLRCTVKFCGGCNPRYDRGAAYQAVRSSLSDVAQFSYPEDGTHYDALLIIRGCTGCPYLYEDIDADRRFLLVSADEIPSVTEQIRLLA
;
A
#
# COMPACT_ATOMS: atom_id res chain seq x y z
N MET A 1 -2.13 16.79 1.81
CA MET A 1 -2.55 15.40 1.54
C MET A 1 -1.32 14.63 1.09
N LEU A 2 -1.07 13.48 1.69
CA LEU A 2 0.01 12.57 1.29
C LEU A 2 -0.26 12.02 -0.11
N ARG A 3 0.76 11.94 -0.95
CA ARG A 3 0.73 11.28 -2.24
C ARG A 3 1.16 9.83 -2.05
N CYS A 4 0.19 8.93 -2.05
CA CYS A 4 0.43 7.51 -1.85
C CYS A 4 0.28 6.73 -3.16
N THR A 5 1.01 5.64 -3.27
CA THR A 5 0.91 4.70 -4.39
C THR A 5 0.67 3.28 -3.92
N VAL A 6 0.12 2.43 -4.77
CA VAL A 6 -0.18 1.03 -4.45
C VAL A 6 0.44 0.07 -5.48
N LYS A 7 1.03 -1.01 -4.98
CA LYS A 7 1.42 -2.18 -5.77
C LYS A 7 0.82 -3.45 -5.21
N PHE A 8 0.26 -4.27 -6.10
CA PHE A 8 -0.26 -5.58 -5.78
C PHE A 8 0.78 -6.63 -6.16
N CYS A 9 1.27 -7.40 -5.18
CA CYS A 9 2.30 -8.42 -5.36
C CYS A 9 1.73 -9.83 -5.08
N GLY A 10 2.13 -10.82 -5.89
CA GLY A 10 1.73 -12.22 -5.75
C GLY A 10 0.49 -12.60 -6.57
N GLY A 11 0.59 -13.68 -7.35
CA GLY A 11 -0.43 -14.15 -8.29
C GLY A 11 -1.62 -14.91 -7.69
N CYS A 12 -2.06 -15.95 -8.41
CA CYS A 12 -3.43 -16.48 -8.51
C CYS A 12 -4.09 -17.15 -7.28
N ASN A 13 -3.44 -17.18 -6.10
CA ASN A 13 -4.03 -17.77 -4.88
C ASN A 13 -4.02 -16.77 -3.70
N PRO A 14 -4.85 -15.73 -3.73
CA PRO A 14 -4.91 -14.72 -2.68
C PRO A 14 -5.58 -15.29 -1.42
N ARG A 15 -4.92 -15.13 -0.26
CA ARG A 15 -5.48 -15.52 1.05
C ARG A 15 -6.60 -14.59 1.55
N TYR A 16 -6.76 -13.42 0.91
CA TYR A 16 -7.77 -12.41 1.23
C TYR A 16 -8.07 -11.55 -0.01
N ASP A 17 -9.22 -10.86 -0.01
CA ASP A 17 -9.56 -9.93 -1.08
C ASP A 17 -8.71 -8.67 -0.99
N ARG A 18 -7.68 -8.61 -1.84
CA ARG A 18 -6.74 -7.49 -1.94
C ARG A 18 -7.39 -6.22 -2.48
N GLY A 19 -8.40 -6.37 -3.34
CA GLY A 19 -9.15 -5.24 -3.87
C GLY A 19 -9.97 -4.60 -2.76
N ALA A 20 -10.70 -5.41 -1.98
CA ALA A 20 -11.43 -4.94 -0.81
C ALA A 20 -10.49 -4.31 0.24
N ALA A 21 -9.34 -4.92 0.49
CA ALA A 21 -8.34 -4.38 1.41
C ALA A 21 -7.80 -3.01 0.95
N TYR A 22 -7.47 -2.87 -0.34
CA TYR A 22 -7.08 -1.58 -0.92
C TYR A 22 -8.18 -0.53 -0.75
N GLN A 23 -9.43 -0.89 -1.06
CA GLN A 23 -10.56 0.03 -0.92
C GLN A 23 -10.78 0.45 0.53
N ALA A 24 -10.61 -0.45 1.50
CA ALA A 24 -10.71 -0.15 2.92
C ALA A 24 -9.63 0.84 3.38
N VAL A 25 -8.36 0.62 3.00
CA VAL A 25 -7.25 1.54 3.32
C VAL A 25 -7.47 2.90 2.65
N ARG A 26 -7.78 2.91 1.35
CA ARG A 26 -8.01 4.15 0.59
C ARG A 26 -9.18 4.96 1.14
N SER A 27 -10.28 4.31 1.50
CA SER A 27 -11.46 5.00 2.05
C SER A 27 -11.16 5.60 3.42
N SER A 28 -10.47 4.84 4.28
CA SER A 28 -10.09 5.26 5.63
C SER A 28 -9.07 6.40 5.69
N LEU A 29 -8.38 6.66 4.58
CA LEU A 29 -7.37 7.72 4.47
C LEU A 29 -7.76 8.81 3.48
N SER A 30 -8.98 8.80 2.95
CA SER A 30 -9.43 9.75 1.92
C SER A 30 -9.37 11.22 2.36
N ASP A 31 -9.34 11.48 3.67
CA ASP A 31 -9.18 12.78 4.30
C ASP A 31 -7.72 13.27 4.36
N VAL A 32 -6.73 12.36 4.39
CA VAL A 32 -5.31 12.68 4.63
C VAL A 32 -4.38 12.28 3.48
N ALA A 33 -4.76 11.32 2.66
CA ALA A 33 -3.93 10.75 1.61
C ALA A 33 -4.70 10.56 0.29
N GLN A 34 -4.00 10.73 -0.82
CA GLN A 34 -4.46 10.44 -2.16
C GLN A 34 -3.70 9.25 -2.72
N PHE A 35 -4.41 8.19 -3.07
CA PHE A 35 -3.83 7.00 -3.69
C PHE A 35 -3.92 7.07 -5.22
N SER A 36 -2.78 6.85 -5.88
CA SER A 36 -2.69 6.64 -7.33
C SER A 36 -1.90 5.37 -7.66
N TYR A 37 -1.81 5.02 -8.93
CA TYR A 37 -0.82 4.04 -9.39
C TYR A 37 0.54 4.72 -9.54
N PRO A 38 1.65 3.96 -9.45
CA PRO A 38 2.99 4.51 -9.59
C PRO A 38 3.24 4.89 -11.05
N GLU A 39 3.74 6.10 -11.24
CA GLU A 39 4.10 6.69 -12.53
C GLU A 39 5.62 6.92 -12.58
N ASP A 40 6.21 6.76 -13.76
CA ASP A 40 7.65 6.91 -13.94
C ASP A 40 8.10 8.35 -13.64
N GLY A 41 9.17 8.48 -12.85
CA GLY A 41 9.72 9.78 -12.44
C GLY A 41 8.88 10.54 -11.41
N THR A 42 7.84 9.91 -10.85
CA THR A 42 7.01 10.51 -9.80
C THR A 42 7.43 10.05 -8.42
N HIS A 43 7.61 11.01 -7.51
CA HIS A 43 7.88 10.77 -6.11
C HIS A 43 6.58 10.62 -5.28
N TYR A 44 6.59 9.72 -4.30
CA TYR A 44 5.47 9.42 -3.41
C TYR A 44 5.89 9.44 -1.93
N ASP A 45 5.03 9.94 -1.04
CA ASP A 45 5.28 9.90 0.41
C ASP A 45 5.22 8.46 0.96
N ALA A 46 4.33 7.64 0.39
CA ALA A 46 4.17 6.24 0.81
C ALA A 46 3.81 5.30 -0.35
N LEU A 47 4.42 4.11 -0.33
CA LEU A 47 4.08 2.98 -1.18
C LEU A 47 3.42 1.88 -0.34
N LEU A 48 2.18 1.55 -0.66
CA LEU A 48 1.43 0.43 -0.10
C LEU A 48 1.63 -0.82 -0.97
N ILE A 49 2.24 -1.85 -0.41
CA ILE A 49 2.50 -3.12 -1.07
C ILE A 49 1.52 -4.16 -0.52
N ILE A 50 0.50 -4.50 -1.31
CA ILE A 50 -0.53 -5.46 -0.96
C ILE A 50 -0.13 -6.82 -1.50
N ARG A 51 0.19 -7.75 -0.61
CA ARG A 51 0.75 -9.07 -0.93
C ARG A 51 0.07 -10.18 -0.14
N GLY A 52 0.04 -11.39 -0.70
CA GLY A 52 -0.56 -12.56 -0.03
C GLY A 52 0.45 -13.56 0.56
N CYS A 53 1.73 -13.40 0.24
CA CYS A 53 2.82 -14.27 0.70
C CYS A 53 3.97 -13.44 1.28
N THR A 54 4.75 -13.99 2.21
CA THR A 54 5.92 -13.33 2.81
C THR A 54 7.26 -13.73 2.15
N GLY A 55 7.23 -14.65 1.18
CA GLY A 55 8.45 -15.27 0.63
C GLY A 55 9.29 -14.42 -0.33
N CYS A 56 8.73 -13.36 -0.92
CA CYS A 56 9.48 -12.47 -1.82
C CYS A 56 9.99 -11.23 -1.07
N PRO A 57 11.29 -10.95 -0.99
CA PRO A 57 11.79 -9.75 -0.33
C PRO A 57 11.66 -8.48 -1.19
N TYR A 58 11.18 -8.59 -2.43
CA TYR A 58 11.12 -7.45 -3.36
C TYR A 58 10.11 -6.39 -2.90
N LEU A 59 10.57 -5.14 -2.80
CA LEU A 59 9.80 -4.00 -2.31
C LEU A 59 9.63 -2.88 -3.36
N TYR A 60 9.77 -3.21 -4.65
CA TYR A 60 9.65 -2.26 -5.76
C TYR A 60 10.55 -1.04 -5.58
N GLU A 61 11.86 -1.28 -5.45
CA GLU A 61 12.87 -0.23 -5.23
C GLU A 61 12.93 0.80 -6.37
N ASP A 62 12.50 0.41 -7.57
CA ASP A 62 12.38 1.28 -8.74
C ASP A 62 11.29 2.37 -8.60
N ILE A 63 10.40 2.24 -7.61
CA ILE A 63 9.40 3.25 -7.29
C ILE A 63 9.97 4.18 -6.23
N ASP A 64 10.03 5.47 -6.57
CA ASP A 64 10.47 6.53 -5.68
C ASP A 64 9.42 6.80 -4.60
N ALA A 65 9.67 6.26 -3.39
CA ALA A 65 8.80 6.44 -2.24
C ALA A 65 9.57 6.50 -0.91
N ASP A 66 9.20 7.46 -0.04
CA ASP A 66 9.84 7.70 1.26
C ASP A 66 9.59 6.60 2.30
N ARG A 67 8.37 6.04 2.27
CA ARG A 67 7.93 4.98 3.18
C ARG A 67 7.30 3.84 2.40
N ARG A 68 7.52 2.60 2.86
CA ARG A 68 6.98 1.38 2.26
C ARG A 68 6.23 0.59 3.32
N PHE A 69 4.95 0.33 3.07
CA PHE A 69 4.09 -0.42 3.95
C PHE A 69 3.73 -1.76 3.31
N LEU A 70 3.82 -2.84 4.09
CA LEU A 70 3.43 -4.17 3.67
C LEU A 70 2.05 -4.48 4.24
N LEU A 71 1.13 -4.89 3.38
CA LEU A 71 -0.15 -5.45 3.78
C LEU A 71 -0.17 -6.92 3.35
N VAL A 72 0.01 -7.82 4.30
CA VAL A 72 0.15 -9.26 4.07
C VAL A 72 -1.17 -10.01 4.37
N SER A 73 -2.02 -9.42 5.21
CA SER A 73 -3.35 -9.94 5.56
C SER A 73 -4.37 -8.82 5.76
N ALA A 74 -5.67 -9.17 5.77
CA ALA A 74 -6.73 -8.22 6.04
C ALA A 74 -6.72 -7.70 7.50
N ASP A 75 -6.20 -8.50 8.45
CA ASP A 75 -6.14 -8.14 9.87
C ASP A 75 -5.15 -6.99 10.14
N GLU A 76 -4.21 -6.75 9.23
CA GLU A 76 -3.22 -5.68 9.31
C GLU A 76 -3.74 -4.34 8.80
N ILE A 77 -4.92 -4.30 8.14
CA ILE A 77 -5.50 -3.08 7.57
C ILE A 77 -5.56 -1.92 8.59
N PRO A 78 -6.06 -2.11 9.83
CA PRO A 78 -6.12 -1.02 10.80
C PRO A 78 -4.74 -0.48 11.16
N SER A 79 -3.76 -1.36 11.36
CA SER A 79 -2.39 -0.99 11.73
C SER A 79 -1.70 -0.22 10.61
N VAL A 80 -1.79 -0.69 9.37
CA VAL A 80 -1.17 -0.02 8.20
C VAL A 80 -1.82 1.34 7.96
N THR A 81 -3.15 1.42 8.08
CA THR A 81 -3.89 2.67 7.93
C THR A 81 -3.42 3.72 8.94
N GLU A 82 -3.31 3.34 10.22
CA GLU A 82 -2.84 4.24 11.27
C GLU A 82 -1.40 4.71 11.02
N GLN A 83 -0.51 3.81 10.62
CA GLN A 83 0.87 4.17 10.31
C GLN A 83 0.99 5.16 9.14
N ILE A 84 0.16 5.03 8.10
CA ILE A 84 0.13 6.00 7.00
C ILE A 84 -0.43 7.34 7.49
N ARG A 85 -1.45 7.32 8.35
CA ARG A 85 -2.03 8.54 8.94
C ARG A 85 -0.99 9.32 9.77
N LEU A 86 -0.11 8.63 10.48
CA LEU A 86 0.97 9.26 11.26
C LEU A 86 2.05 9.96 10.39
N LEU A 87 2.03 9.80 9.07
CA LEU A 87 2.89 10.54 8.15
C LEU A 87 2.33 11.91 7.74
N ALA A 88 1.02 12.13 7.92
CA ALA A 88 0.32 13.36 7.52
C ALA A 88 0.50 14.48 8.55
#